data_AF-A0A3N2PH00-F1
#
_entry.id   AF-A0A3N2PH00-F1
#
_cell.length_a   1.000
_cell.length_b   1.000
_cell.length_c   1.000
_cell.angle_alpha   90.00
_cell.angle_beta   90.00
_cell.angle_gamma   90.00
#
_symmetry.space_group_name_H-M   'P 1'
#
loop_
_entity.id
_entity.type
_entity.pdbx_description
1 polymer ?
#
loop_
_entity_poly.entity_id
_entity_poly.type
_entity_poly.pdbx_seq_one_letter_code
_entity_poly.pdbx_strand_id
1 'polypeptide(L)'
;MSEHAPRPTAPSGRPADIPIRSPRPDPVEPVTARRPRTLDPRELGFTPQRPVPWLAPLLLVSTGLRTLFALLFGAYLDKRELQSALPSRIHRQVGPDGDLWLDFVADLGDGFHATYSVAWLLSRAELEVDGERLPRGQVLLMGGDQVYPTASGEAYENRCKGPYQAALPQPPAEGPAPVLYAVPGNHDWYDGLTAFLRVFAASRDAAIGGWQTQQRRSYFAVELPAGWWLYGLDGQSGAYLDDPQLRYFEEAATRLTPESRVIIAVPEPSWVKAVDRPGAYDSVDYFIRTVVAPTGAQVKLLLSGDLHHYARYSGPGRELVTCGGGGAYLYPTHKLPRRIEVPPRDTLMRRASHSQPYDLVARYPDPARSRRYAWGIFGRLPLRNPGFATLLGILHTMLMLTMAGVALPSIEPTAQRLFSIPLVAMLTVTMLGAAVFAKPPSAGGKRHVRHWLLGISHGLAHLGLAAAGAWTWLQLPFWDAQWPQPAVAAAVGYGPVAGLAASLLVALYLLVAGEFGVNLNELYAAQGIEDAKSFLRLHIASDGTLTCYPLAVDRICRRWRPEPDAPPDAAWLGPEQPLRVRLAEPPFTLR
;
A
#
# COMPACT_ATOMS: atom_id res chain seq x y z
N MET A 1 8.61 -5.68 -94.30
CA MET A 1 7.63 -6.12 -93.27
C MET A 1 8.37 -6.15 -91.95
N SER A 2 8.23 -5.24 -90.98
CA SER A 2 7.41 -4.04 -90.82
C SER A 2 8.24 -2.98 -90.11
N GLU A 3 8.02 -1.73 -90.51
CA GLU A 3 8.63 -0.50 -90.01
C GLU A 3 8.14 -0.15 -88.59
N HIS A 4 9.02 0.44 -87.77
CA HIS A 4 8.65 1.50 -86.83
C HIS A 4 9.84 2.47 -86.66
N ALA A 5 9.68 3.67 -87.23
CA ALA A 5 10.54 4.84 -87.05
C ALA A 5 9.98 5.76 -85.94
N PRO A 6 10.76 6.73 -85.40
CA PRO A 6 10.55 7.29 -84.06
C PRO A 6 9.95 8.72 -83.96
N ARG A 7 9.37 8.99 -82.77
CA ARG A 7 9.11 10.27 -82.04
C ARG A 7 8.13 11.31 -82.64
N PRO A 8 7.42 12.07 -81.76
CA PRO A 8 7.89 13.41 -81.39
C PRO A 8 7.72 13.79 -79.90
N THR A 9 8.61 14.68 -79.46
CA THR A 9 8.64 15.38 -78.16
C THR A 9 7.89 16.72 -78.21
N ALA A 10 7.18 17.10 -77.13
CA ALA A 10 7.06 18.46 -76.53
C ALA A 10 5.72 18.59 -75.73
N PRO A 11 5.53 19.58 -74.82
CA PRO A 11 6.48 20.42 -74.07
C PRO A 11 6.25 20.41 -72.54
N SER A 12 7.24 20.97 -71.84
CA SER A 12 7.28 21.30 -70.42
C SER A 12 6.27 22.38 -69.99
N GLY A 13 5.57 22.14 -68.88
CA GLY A 13 4.86 23.18 -68.14
C GLY A 13 4.63 22.75 -66.69
N ARG A 14 5.44 23.28 -65.77
CA ARG A 14 5.20 23.16 -64.31
C ARG A 14 3.98 24.02 -63.94
N PRO A 15 2.97 23.50 -63.21
CA PRO A 15 2.03 24.37 -62.51
C PRO A 15 2.78 25.07 -61.36
N ALA A 16 2.57 26.37 -61.22
CA ALA A 16 3.18 27.18 -60.17
C ALA A 16 2.75 26.70 -58.76
N ASP A 17 3.73 26.51 -57.88
CA ASP A 17 3.52 26.29 -56.45
C ASP A 17 2.81 27.52 -55.84
N ILE A 18 1.55 27.35 -55.46
CA ILE A 18 0.87 28.28 -54.55
C ILE A 18 1.29 27.86 -53.13
N PRO A 19 2.05 28.68 -52.38
CA PRO A 19 2.42 28.31 -51.02
C PRO A 19 1.19 28.44 -50.12
N ILE A 20 0.58 27.30 -49.78
CA ILE A 20 -0.38 27.21 -48.68
C ILE A 20 0.41 27.50 -47.39
N ARG A 21 0.42 28.76 -46.95
CA ARG A 21 0.82 29.10 -45.58
C ARG A 21 -0.23 28.48 -44.65
N SER A 22 0.09 27.31 -44.10
CA SER A 22 -0.56 26.84 -42.89
C SER A 22 -0.36 27.91 -41.81
N PRO A 23 -1.43 28.42 -41.17
CA PRO A 23 -1.25 29.31 -40.03
C PRO A 23 -0.48 28.52 -38.97
N ARG A 24 0.69 29.04 -38.58
CA ARG A 24 1.37 28.53 -37.38
C ARG A 24 0.34 28.67 -36.26
N PRO A 25 0.01 27.59 -35.51
CA PRO A 25 -0.78 27.76 -34.31
C PRO A 25 -0.04 28.78 -33.43
N ASP A 26 -0.77 29.79 -32.96
CA ASP A 26 -0.23 30.74 -32.00
C ASP A 26 0.43 29.95 -30.86
N PRO A 27 1.58 30.38 -30.33
CA PRO A 27 2.16 29.75 -29.15
C PRO A 27 1.10 29.83 -28.05
N VAL A 28 0.51 28.68 -27.70
CA VAL A 28 -0.36 28.54 -26.55
C VAL A 28 0.50 28.96 -25.36
N GLU A 29 0.23 30.15 -24.81
CA GLU A 29 0.86 30.57 -23.56
C GLU A 29 0.69 29.41 -22.56
N PRO A 30 1.76 28.97 -21.89
CA PRO A 30 1.63 27.94 -20.87
C PRO A 30 0.67 28.49 -19.82
N VAL A 31 -0.54 27.94 -19.78
CA VAL A 31 -1.53 28.24 -18.75
C VAL A 31 -0.87 27.83 -17.44
N THR A 32 -0.29 28.80 -16.72
CA THR A 32 0.14 28.58 -15.36
C THR A 32 -1.12 28.24 -14.59
N ALA A 33 -1.29 26.95 -14.27
CA ALA A 33 -2.48 26.47 -13.58
C ALA A 33 -2.61 27.31 -12.30
N ARG A 34 -3.73 28.04 -12.21
CA ARG A 34 -3.97 28.98 -11.11
C ARG A 34 -3.96 28.19 -9.80
N ARG A 35 -3.18 28.64 -8.82
CA ARG A 35 -3.12 28.00 -7.49
C ARG A 35 -4.53 27.95 -6.87
N PRO A 36 -4.89 26.84 -6.20
CA PRO A 36 -6.21 26.69 -5.61
C PRO A 36 -6.40 27.70 -4.46
N ARG A 37 -7.59 28.29 -4.40
CA ARG A 37 -8.07 29.15 -3.30
C ARG A 37 -8.94 28.37 -2.33
N THR A 38 -9.51 27.25 -2.78
CA THR A 38 -10.35 26.37 -1.97
C THR A 38 -9.87 24.92 -2.05
N LEU A 39 -10.51 24.04 -1.27
CA LEU A 39 -10.32 22.59 -1.37
C LEU A 39 -11.29 21.94 -2.38
N ASP A 40 -11.92 22.73 -3.26
CA ASP A 40 -12.79 22.21 -4.32
C ASP A 40 -11.96 21.31 -5.26
N PRO A 41 -12.36 20.04 -5.49
CA PRO A 41 -11.70 19.15 -6.43
C PRO A 41 -11.46 19.74 -7.84
N ARG A 42 -12.32 20.67 -8.29
CA ARG A 42 -12.14 21.35 -9.58
C ARG A 42 -10.96 22.31 -9.60
N GLU A 43 -10.66 22.94 -8.46
CA GLU A 43 -9.47 23.80 -8.32
C GLU A 43 -8.21 22.97 -8.06
N LEU A 44 -8.33 21.86 -7.31
CA LEU A 44 -7.21 20.97 -7.01
C LEU A 44 -6.81 20.09 -8.20
N GLY A 45 -7.72 19.82 -9.13
CA GLY A 45 -7.50 18.87 -10.23
C GLY A 45 -7.55 17.39 -9.80
N PHE A 46 -7.89 17.12 -8.53
CA PHE A 46 -8.13 15.78 -8.00
C PHE A 46 -9.11 15.85 -6.82
N THR A 47 -9.71 14.72 -6.46
CA THR A 47 -10.65 14.63 -5.32
C THR A 47 -9.96 14.02 -4.10
N PRO A 48 -9.71 14.80 -3.03
CA PRO A 48 -9.19 14.26 -1.76
C PRO A 48 -10.03 13.09 -1.25
N GLN A 49 -9.39 11.93 -1.07
CA GLN A 49 -10.08 10.70 -0.66
C GLN A 49 -10.06 10.49 0.85
N ARG A 50 -11.18 10.00 1.39
CA ARG A 50 -11.22 9.47 2.76
C ARG A 50 -10.44 8.15 2.84
N PRO A 51 -9.92 7.80 4.03
CA PRO A 51 -9.29 6.50 4.25
C PRO A 51 -10.21 5.35 3.88
N VAL A 52 -9.64 4.27 3.37
CA VAL A 52 -10.40 3.10 2.95
C VAL A 52 -11.06 2.45 4.18
N PRO A 53 -12.38 2.19 4.16
CA PRO A 53 -13.07 1.48 5.23
C PRO A 53 -12.89 -0.02 5.03
N TRP A 54 -11.74 -0.56 5.42
CA TRP A 54 -11.29 -1.94 5.12
C TRP A 54 -12.26 -3.06 5.54
N LEU A 55 -13.14 -2.83 6.52
CA LEU A 55 -14.15 -3.81 6.95
C LEU A 55 -15.56 -3.50 6.42
N ALA A 56 -15.72 -2.50 5.54
CA ALA A 56 -17.01 -2.25 4.90
C ALA A 56 -17.41 -3.47 4.05
N PRO A 57 -18.62 -4.04 4.24
CA PRO A 57 -19.02 -5.29 3.58
C PRO A 57 -18.92 -5.26 2.05
N LEU A 58 -19.42 -4.19 1.42
CA LEU A 58 -19.36 -4.05 -0.04
C LEU A 58 -17.92 -3.95 -0.55
N LEU A 59 -17.05 -3.28 0.21
CA LEU A 59 -15.64 -3.20 -0.14
C LEU A 59 -14.99 -4.58 -0.07
N LEU A 60 -15.18 -5.32 1.03
CA LEU A 60 -14.65 -6.69 1.19
C LEU A 60 -15.06 -7.60 0.03
N VAL A 61 -16.32 -7.55 -0.37
CA VAL A 61 -16.82 -8.30 -1.54
C VAL A 61 -16.14 -7.85 -2.82
N SER A 62 -16.08 -6.54 -3.08
CA SER A 62 -15.51 -6.01 -4.33
C SER A 62 -13.99 -6.26 -4.44
N THR A 63 -13.24 -6.10 -3.36
CA THR A 63 -11.81 -6.40 -3.28
C THR A 63 -11.57 -7.91 -3.39
N GLY A 64 -12.42 -8.73 -2.77
CA GLY A 64 -12.38 -10.18 -2.91
C GLY A 64 -12.57 -10.63 -4.37
N LEU A 65 -13.55 -10.07 -5.08
CA LEU A 65 -13.77 -10.33 -6.50
C LEU A 65 -12.59 -9.87 -7.36
N ARG A 66 -12.05 -8.66 -7.13
CA ARG A 66 -10.85 -8.17 -7.84
C ARG A 66 -9.62 -9.04 -7.59
N THR A 67 -9.44 -9.51 -6.36
CA THR A 67 -8.36 -10.44 -6.02
C THR A 67 -8.53 -11.77 -6.73
N LEU A 68 -9.76 -12.31 -6.78
CA LEU A 68 -10.05 -13.51 -7.55
C LEU A 68 -9.75 -13.33 -9.04
N PHE A 69 -10.18 -12.21 -9.65
CA PHE A 69 -9.87 -11.92 -11.04
C PHE A 69 -8.36 -11.75 -11.28
N ALA A 70 -7.65 -11.06 -10.39
CA ALA A 70 -6.20 -10.92 -10.47
C ALA A 70 -5.49 -12.28 -10.36
N LEU A 71 -5.98 -13.20 -9.52
CA LEU A 71 -5.45 -14.57 -9.45
C LEU A 71 -5.74 -15.38 -10.73
N LEU A 72 -6.97 -15.29 -11.25
CA LEU A 72 -7.39 -16.06 -12.44
C LEU A 72 -6.75 -15.56 -13.73
N PHE A 73 -6.56 -14.25 -13.88
CA PHE A 73 -6.07 -13.64 -15.12
C PHE A 73 -4.64 -13.10 -15.03
N GLY A 74 -4.14 -12.80 -13.84
CA GLY A 74 -2.78 -12.29 -13.64
C GLY A 74 -1.70 -13.28 -14.07
N ALA A 75 -1.97 -14.59 -13.98
CA ALA A 75 -1.09 -15.64 -14.49
C ALA A 75 -1.02 -15.69 -16.03
N TYR A 76 -2.01 -15.13 -16.75
CA TYR A 76 -2.07 -15.17 -18.22
C TYR A 76 -1.70 -13.82 -18.88
N LEU A 77 -1.62 -12.74 -18.11
CA LEU A 77 -1.37 -11.38 -18.59
C LEU A 77 -0.29 -10.67 -17.74
N ASP A 78 0.80 -11.38 -17.42
CA ASP A 78 1.96 -10.73 -16.80
C ASP A 78 2.59 -9.75 -17.80
N LYS A 79 2.45 -8.46 -17.50
CA LYS A 79 2.95 -7.40 -18.38
C LYS A 79 4.45 -7.21 -18.29
N ARG A 80 5.15 -7.79 -17.31
CA ARG A 80 6.62 -7.67 -17.22
C ARG A 80 7.30 -8.26 -18.46
N GLU A 81 6.76 -9.35 -19.01
CA GLU A 81 7.19 -9.92 -20.29
C GLU A 81 7.08 -8.91 -21.45
N LEU A 82 6.00 -8.13 -21.47
CA LEU A 82 5.76 -7.09 -22.49
C LEU A 82 6.62 -5.83 -22.29
N GLN A 83 7.11 -5.59 -21.06
CA GLN A 83 7.96 -4.42 -20.76
C GLN A 83 9.35 -4.52 -21.40
N SER A 84 9.74 -5.70 -21.92
CA SER A 84 10.95 -5.86 -22.74
C SER A 84 10.99 -4.93 -23.96
N ALA A 85 9.83 -4.52 -24.48
CA ALA A 85 9.71 -3.55 -25.57
C ALA A 85 9.94 -2.09 -25.13
N LEU A 86 9.88 -1.80 -23.83
CA LEU A 86 10.18 -0.46 -23.28
C LEU A 86 11.70 -0.28 -23.18
N PRO A 87 12.24 0.95 -23.35
CA PRO A 87 13.69 1.18 -23.33
C PRO A 87 14.34 0.66 -22.04
N SER A 88 15.39 -0.16 -22.16
CA SER A 88 16.29 -0.44 -21.04
C SER A 88 17.22 0.76 -20.86
N ARG A 89 17.15 1.40 -19.68
CA ARG A 89 18.08 2.46 -19.31
C ARG A 89 18.55 2.20 -17.88
N ILE A 90 19.87 2.22 -17.69
CA ILE A 90 20.49 2.31 -16.38
C ILE A 90 20.64 3.79 -16.09
N HIS A 91 20.02 4.25 -15.01
CA HIS A 91 20.01 5.64 -14.63
C HIS A 91 21.26 6.00 -13.83
N ARG A 92 21.59 7.28 -13.79
CA ARG A 92 22.66 7.80 -12.94
C ARG A 92 22.15 9.04 -12.22
N GLN A 93 22.32 9.07 -10.91
CA GLN A 93 21.94 10.20 -10.07
C GLN A 93 23.17 10.62 -9.27
N VAL A 94 23.57 11.87 -9.43
CA VAL A 94 24.69 12.47 -8.69
C VAL A 94 24.20 13.81 -8.20
N GLY A 95 24.40 14.10 -6.92
CA GLY A 95 24.06 15.42 -6.41
C GLY A 95 25.08 16.48 -6.81
N PRO A 96 24.73 17.76 -6.66
CA PRO A 96 25.49 18.89 -7.19
C PRO A 96 26.92 18.95 -6.65
N ASP A 97 27.12 18.53 -5.39
CA ASP A 97 28.41 18.61 -4.68
C ASP A 97 29.09 17.24 -4.55
N GLY A 98 28.62 16.22 -5.29
CA GLY A 98 29.08 14.83 -5.16
C GLY A 98 28.39 14.03 -4.05
N ASP A 99 27.79 14.71 -3.07
CA ASP A 99 26.88 14.15 -2.07
C ASP A 99 25.47 13.97 -2.63
N LEU A 100 24.73 12.94 -2.18
CA LEU A 100 23.35 12.70 -2.60
C LEU A 100 22.42 12.49 -1.41
N TRP A 101 21.30 13.22 -1.40
CA TRP A 101 20.19 12.98 -0.49
C TRP A 101 19.09 12.19 -1.21
N LEU A 102 18.61 11.11 -0.57
CA LEU A 102 17.57 10.22 -1.09
C LEU A 102 16.50 10.02 -0.02
N ASP A 103 15.24 10.27 -0.36
CA ASP A 103 14.09 9.98 0.49
C ASP A 103 13.46 8.64 0.10
N PHE A 104 13.02 7.86 1.08
CA PHE A 104 12.28 6.60 0.89
C PHE A 104 10.94 6.64 1.62
N VAL A 105 9.87 6.29 0.93
CA VAL A 105 8.51 6.21 1.47
C VAL A 105 7.78 5.02 0.84
N ALA A 106 6.91 4.34 1.57
CA ALA A 106 6.08 3.26 1.02
C ALA A 106 4.70 3.23 1.66
N ASP A 107 3.74 2.54 1.03
CA ASP A 107 2.37 2.33 1.51
C ASP A 107 1.60 3.65 1.68
N LEU A 108 1.31 4.27 0.54
CA LEU A 108 0.65 5.58 0.44
C LEU A 108 -0.72 5.42 -0.23
N GLY A 109 -1.54 6.49 -0.22
CA GLY A 109 -2.79 6.49 -0.98
C GLY A 109 -3.99 5.78 -0.32
N ASP A 110 -3.94 5.47 0.98
CA ASP A 110 -5.10 5.01 1.75
C ASP A 110 -6.05 6.16 2.09
N GLY A 111 -5.54 7.24 2.65
CA GLY A 111 -6.28 8.46 2.93
C GLY A 111 -5.51 9.72 2.54
N PHE A 112 -6.23 10.76 2.14
CA PHE A 112 -5.64 12.04 1.73
C PHE A 112 -4.79 12.68 2.82
N HIS A 113 -5.30 12.79 4.05
CA HIS A 113 -4.62 13.50 5.12
C HIS A 113 -3.28 12.86 5.51
N ALA A 114 -3.25 11.53 5.64
CA ALA A 114 -2.02 10.79 5.93
C ALA A 114 -1.01 10.92 4.79
N THR A 115 -1.43 10.63 3.57
CA THR A 115 -0.58 10.69 2.37
C THR A 115 -0.03 12.09 2.13
N TYR A 116 -0.88 13.10 2.23
CA TYR A 116 -0.50 14.49 2.02
C TYR A 116 0.39 15.03 3.14
N SER A 117 0.22 14.58 4.39
CA SER A 117 1.13 14.94 5.49
C SER A 117 2.56 14.50 5.21
N VAL A 118 2.75 13.26 4.72
CA VAL A 118 4.08 12.74 4.38
C VAL A 118 4.61 13.42 3.11
N ALA A 119 3.79 13.58 2.07
CA ALA A 119 4.19 14.29 0.85
C ALA A 119 4.62 15.74 1.12
N TRP A 120 3.90 16.45 2.01
CA TRP A 120 4.22 17.82 2.42
C TRP A 120 5.59 17.89 3.12
N LEU A 121 5.90 16.93 4.00
CA LEU A 121 7.20 16.84 4.68
C LEU A 121 8.33 16.54 3.69
N LEU A 122 8.11 15.60 2.76
CA LEU A 122 9.05 15.26 1.70
C LEU A 122 9.32 16.43 0.74
N SER A 123 8.36 17.35 0.57
CA SER A 123 8.54 18.49 -0.34
C SER A 123 9.29 19.67 0.28
N ARG A 124 9.50 19.70 1.60
CA ARG A 124 10.20 20.81 2.27
C ARG A 124 11.66 20.86 1.85
N ALA A 125 12.16 22.07 1.61
CA ALA A 125 13.57 22.30 1.25
C ALA A 125 14.52 21.73 2.31
N GLU A 126 14.10 21.80 3.56
CA GLU A 126 14.78 21.20 4.70
C GLU A 126 13.77 20.81 5.77
N LEU A 127 14.18 19.90 6.66
CA LEU A 127 13.45 19.53 7.87
C LEU A 127 14.37 19.75 9.07
N GLU A 128 13.85 20.40 10.10
CA GLU A 128 14.49 20.45 11.41
C GLU A 128 14.03 19.24 12.22
N VAL A 129 14.97 18.36 12.58
CA VAL A 129 14.70 17.10 13.27
C VAL A 129 15.67 16.95 14.43
N ASP A 130 15.15 17.01 15.65
CA ASP A 130 15.92 16.86 16.89
C ASP A 130 17.18 17.77 16.95
N GLY A 131 17.11 18.97 16.36
CA GLY A 131 18.19 19.97 16.31
C GLY A 131 19.08 19.91 15.06
N GLU A 132 18.92 18.88 14.21
CA GLU A 132 19.62 18.74 12.94
C GLU A 132 18.79 19.28 11.77
N ARG A 133 19.43 19.93 10.81
CA ARG A 133 18.78 20.39 9.56
C ARG A 133 19.07 19.39 8.45
N LEU A 134 18.05 18.70 7.98
CA LEU A 134 18.14 17.69 6.93
C LEU A 134 17.61 18.27 5.60
N PRO A 135 18.46 18.45 4.57
CA PRO A 135 18.04 18.89 3.24
C PRO A 135 17.04 17.92 2.61
N ARG A 136 16.23 18.42 1.66
CA ARG A 136 15.32 17.59 0.87
C ARG A 136 16.07 16.51 0.07
N GLY A 137 15.48 15.33 -0.06
CA GLY A 137 15.94 14.33 -1.01
C GLY A 137 15.93 14.86 -2.46
N GLN A 138 17.04 14.67 -3.17
CA GLN A 138 17.13 14.88 -4.61
C GLN A 138 16.52 13.71 -5.38
N VAL A 139 16.50 12.53 -4.76
CA VAL A 139 15.80 11.34 -5.24
C VAL A 139 14.72 10.98 -4.23
N LEU A 140 13.50 10.70 -4.71
CA LEU A 140 12.42 10.11 -3.95
C LEU A 140 12.16 8.70 -4.46
N LEU A 141 12.25 7.71 -3.58
CA LEU A 141 11.91 6.34 -3.86
C LEU A 141 10.59 5.96 -3.18
N MET A 142 9.58 5.61 -3.97
CA MET A 142 8.35 4.98 -3.52
C MET A 142 8.50 3.45 -3.49
N GLY A 143 8.51 2.85 -2.30
CA GLY A 143 8.94 1.46 -2.07
C GLY A 143 7.85 0.38 -2.07
N GLY A 144 6.71 0.61 -2.71
CA GLY A 144 5.55 -0.30 -2.71
C GLY A 144 4.24 0.39 -2.38
N ASP A 145 3.14 -0.15 -2.90
CA ASP A 145 1.75 0.26 -2.68
C ASP A 145 1.51 1.77 -2.78
N GLN A 146 1.37 2.27 -4.01
CA GLN A 146 1.09 3.69 -4.24
C GLN A 146 -0.41 4.04 -4.20
N VAL A 147 -1.29 3.05 -4.07
CA VAL A 147 -2.72 3.29 -4.10
C VAL A 147 -3.48 2.21 -3.35
N TYR A 148 -4.53 2.61 -2.63
CA TYR A 148 -5.47 1.69 -1.99
C TYR A 148 -6.92 2.03 -2.36
N PRO A 149 -7.85 1.06 -2.31
CA PRO A 149 -7.63 -0.36 -2.04
C PRO A 149 -7.10 -1.11 -3.27
N THR A 150 -7.24 -0.55 -4.47
CA THR A 150 -6.84 -1.21 -5.72
C THR A 150 -6.52 -0.16 -6.77
N ALA A 151 -5.54 -0.44 -7.64
CA ALA A 151 -5.17 0.42 -8.74
C ALA A 151 -6.32 0.74 -9.72
N SER A 152 -6.34 2.00 -10.17
CA SER A 152 -7.02 2.49 -11.37
C SER A 152 -6.45 3.87 -11.70
N GLY A 153 -6.63 4.35 -12.94
CA GLY A 153 -6.16 5.70 -13.32
C GLY A 153 -6.72 6.80 -12.41
N GLU A 154 -8.02 6.75 -12.12
CA GLU A 154 -8.68 7.69 -11.21
C GLU A 154 -8.17 7.55 -9.75
N ALA A 155 -7.97 6.32 -9.27
CA ALA A 155 -7.47 6.09 -7.93
C ALA A 155 -6.05 6.64 -7.76
N TYR A 156 -5.16 6.43 -8.74
CA TYR A 156 -3.83 7.04 -8.72
C TYR A 156 -3.88 8.56 -8.73
N GLU A 157 -4.71 9.17 -9.57
CA GLU A 157 -4.88 10.63 -9.62
C GLU A 157 -5.31 11.17 -8.25
N ASN A 158 -6.34 10.57 -7.65
CA ASN A 158 -6.96 11.09 -6.44
C ASN A 158 -6.21 10.74 -5.14
N ARG A 159 -5.41 9.67 -5.13
CA ARG A 159 -4.81 9.11 -3.90
C ARG A 159 -3.29 9.27 -3.83
N CYS A 160 -2.61 9.37 -4.96
CA CYS A 160 -1.15 9.50 -5.02
C CYS A 160 -0.72 10.74 -5.80
N LYS A 161 -0.95 10.75 -7.11
CA LYS A 161 -0.42 11.77 -8.02
C LYS A 161 -0.90 13.17 -7.64
N GLY A 162 -2.19 13.38 -7.45
CA GLY A 162 -2.77 14.66 -7.06
C GLY A 162 -2.26 15.16 -5.71
N PRO A 163 -2.32 14.36 -4.63
CA PRO A 163 -1.73 14.74 -3.33
C PRO A 163 -0.25 15.09 -3.41
N TYR A 164 0.58 14.30 -4.09
CA TYR A 164 1.99 14.62 -4.25
C TYR A 164 2.15 15.90 -5.07
N GLN A 165 1.53 16.02 -6.24
CA GLN A 165 1.54 17.25 -7.04
C GLN A 165 1.14 18.49 -6.22
N ALA A 166 0.13 18.40 -5.36
CA ALA A 166 -0.23 19.51 -4.48
C ALA A 166 0.82 19.81 -3.40
N ALA A 167 1.70 18.88 -3.06
CA ALA A 167 2.76 19.06 -2.07
C ALA A 167 4.03 19.67 -2.67
N LEU A 168 4.36 19.34 -3.93
CA LEU A 168 5.40 19.99 -4.73
C LEU A 168 4.84 20.25 -6.14
N PRO A 169 4.19 21.40 -6.38
CA PRO A 169 3.51 21.65 -7.65
C PRO A 169 4.43 21.87 -8.84
N GLN A 170 5.57 22.50 -8.58
CA GLN A 170 6.62 22.75 -9.56
C GLN A 170 7.97 22.34 -9.00
N PRO A 171 8.96 22.06 -9.86
CA PRO A 171 10.33 21.87 -9.40
C PRO A 171 10.79 23.09 -8.59
N PRO A 172 11.67 22.89 -7.60
CA PRO A 172 12.25 23.98 -6.82
C PRO A 172 12.81 25.06 -7.73
N ALA A 173 12.58 26.33 -7.39
CA ALA A 173 13.12 27.45 -8.18
C ALA A 173 14.66 27.46 -8.16
N GLU A 174 15.24 27.01 -7.05
CA GLU A 174 16.69 26.87 -6.86
C GLU A 174 17.07 25.38 -6.79
N GLY A 175 17.99 24.97 -7.66
CA GLY A 175 18.51 23.60 -7.72
C GLY A 175 17.81 22.69 -8.75
N PRO A 176 18.30 21.44 -8.91
CA PRO A 176 17.73 20.51 -9.87
C PRO A 176 16.35 20.00 -9.42
N ALA A 177 15.51 19.67 -10.41
CA ALA A 177 14.24 19.00 -10.15
C ALA A 177 14.47 17.63 -9.49
N PRO A 178 13.82 17.31 -8.37
CA PRO A 178 14.00 16.01 -7.73
C PRO A 178 13.45 14.89 -8.63
N VAL A 179 14.11 13.74 -8.59
CA VAL A 179 13.73 12.58 -9.40
C VAL A 179 12.94 11.59 -8.55
N LEU A 180 11.89 11.02 -9.12
CA LEU A 180 11.06 10.00 -8.48
C LEU A 180 11.21 8.65 -9.18
N TYR A 181 11.47 7.64 -8.37
CA TYR A 181 11.39 6.22 -8.73
C TYR A 181 10.34 5.54 -7.85
N ALA A 182 9.72 4.49 -8.37
CA ALA A 182 8.68 3.72 -7.70
C ALA A 182 8.84 2.23 -8.00
N VAL A 183 8.64 1.42 -6.96
CA VAL A 183 8.49 -0.03 -7.02
C VAL A 183 7.01 -0.36 -6.78
N PRO A 184 6.36 -1.18 -7.64
CA PRO A 184 4.96 -1.53 -7.43
C PRO A 184 4.80 -2.58 -6.33
N GLY A 185 3.84 -2.35 -5.44
CA GLY A 185 3.34 -3.32 -4.47
C GLY A 185 2.15 -4.12 -4.99
N ASN A 186 1.60 -5.00 -4.15
CA ASN A 186 0.47 -5.85 -4.55
C ASN A 186 -0.79 -5.05 -4.87
N HIS A 187 -0.99 -3.87 -4.26
CA HIS A 187 -2.15 -3.04 -4.55
C HIS A 187 -2.08 -2.31 -5.90
N ASP A 188 -0.86 -2.08 -6.39
CA ASP A 188 -0.60 -1.50 -7.71
C ASP A 188 -0.89 -2.51 -8.85
N TRP A 189 -0.84 -3.81 -8.53
CA TRP A 189 -1.02 -4.91 -9.49
C TRP A 189 -2.48 -5.28 -9.78
N TYR A 190 -3.45 -4.77 -9.02
CA TYR A 190 -4.88 -5.16 -9.18
C TYR A 190 -5.51 -4.78 -10.53
N ASP A 191 -4.93 -3.85 -11.30
CA ASP A 191 -5.35 -3.52 -12.66
C ASP A 191 -4.40 -4.09 -13.74
N GLY A 192 -3.58 -5.06 -13.37
CA GLY A 192 -2.51 -5.60 -14.20
C GLY A 192 -1.40 -4.58 -14.47
N LEU A 193 -1.07 -3.74 -13.49
CA LEU A 193 0.00 -2.73 -13.53
C LEU A 193 -0.20 -1.61 -14.58
N THR A 194 -1.42 -1.44 -15.09
CA THR A 194 -1.70 -0.48 -16.17
C THR A 194 -1.51 0.95 -15.71
N ALA A 195 -2.17 1.32 -14.61
CA ALA A 195 -2.12 2.69 -14.12
C ALA A 195 -0.73 3.04 -13.58
N PHE A 196 -0.05 2.09 -12.91
CA PHE A 196 1.33 2.27 -12.46
C PHE A 196 2.25 2.66 -13.63
N LEU A 197 2.26 1.87 -14.71
CA LEU A 197 3.13 2.15 -15.87
C LEU A 197 2.77 3.48 -16.54
N ARG A 198 1.48 3.86 -16.56
CA ARG A 198 1.05 5.16 -17.10
C ARG A 198 1.54 6.34 -16.26
N VAL A 199 1.63 6.19 -14.93
CA VAL A 199 2.04 7.27 -14.03
C VAL A 199 3.56 7.37 -13.94
N PHE A 200 4.26 6.25 -13.77
CA PHE A 200 5.70 6.24 -13.46
C PHE A 200 6.60 5.90 -14.65
N ALA A 201 6.08 5.20 -15.66
CA ALA A 201 6.88 4.76 -16.81
C ALA A 201 6.58 5.51 -18.13
N ALA A 202 5.60 6.41 -18.15
CA ALA A 202 5.18 7.12 -19.36
C ALA A 202 6.20 8.14 -19.87
N SER A 203 6.34 8.24 -21.19
CA SER A 203 7.32 9.11 -21.86
C SER A 203 6.84 10.53 -22.13
N ARG A 204 5.51 10.77 -22.19
CA ARG A 204 4.93 12.07 -22.56
C ARG A 204 4.66 12.99 -21.35
N ASP A 205 4.34 12.42 -20.20
CA ASP A 205 4.04 13.14 -18.95
C ASP A 205 4.92 12.61 -17.82
N ALA A 206 6.23 12.79 -17.97
CA ALA A 206 7.25 12.21 -17.09
C ALA A 206 7.47 13.02 -15.79
N ALA A 207 6.38 13.50 -15.17
CA ALA A 207 6.44 14.26 -13.93
C ALA A 207 5.18 14.12 -13.08
N ILE A 208 5.35 14.20 -11.76
CA ILE A 208 4.28 14.35 -10.78
C ILE A 208 4.56 15.68 -10.07
N GLY A 209 3.84 16.73 -10.43
CA GLY A 209 4.19 18.09 -9.98
C GLY A 209 5.66 18.42 -10.27
N GLY A 210 6.42 18.72 -9.23
CA GLY A 210 7.85 19.03 -9.31
C GLY A 210 8.80 17.83 -9.35
N TRP A 211 8.32 16.60 -9.13
CA TRP A 211 9.16 15.40 -9.24
C TRP A 211 9.17 14.86 -10.67
N GLN A 212 10.36 14.60 -11.20
CA GLN A 212 10.56 14.01 -12.52
C GLN A 212 10.57 12.50 -12.44
N THR A 213 9.73 11.81 -13.21
CA THR A 213 9.75 10.35 -13.31
C THR A 213 10.67 9.91 -14.44
N GLN A 214 11.67 9.08 -14.13
CA GLN A 214 12.67 8.67 -15.13
C GLN A 214 12.54 7.21 -15.58
N GLN A 215 12.03 6.33 -14.71
CA GLN A 215 11.93 4.92 -15.03
C GLN A 215 11.07 4.67 -16.27
N ARG A 216 11.36 3.58 -16.98
CA ARG A 216 10.60 3.15 -18.16
C ARG A 216 9.98 1.77 -17.99
N ARG A 217 10.26 1.12 -16.86
CA ARG A 217 9.77 -0.19 -16.48
C ARG A 217 9.36 -0.13 -15.01
N SER A 218 8.67 -1.17 -14.58
CA SER A 218 8.27 -1.45 -13.20
C SER A 218 9.44 -1.67 -12.24
N TYR A 219 10.60 -2.01 -12.80
CA TYR A 219 11.87 -2.19 -12.13
C TYR A 219 12.93 -1.27 -12.74
N PHE A 220 13.98 -0.97 -11.99
CA PHE A 220 15.02 -0.03 -12.42
C PHE A 220 16.34 -0.24 -11.67
N ALA A 221 17.43 0.22 -12.28
CA ALA A 221 18.76 0.33 -11.69
C ALA A 221 19.28 1.78 -11.79
N VAL A 222 19.83 2.28 -10.70
CA VAL A 222 20.41 3.63 -10.61
C VAL A 222 21.81 3.55 -10.05
N GLU A 223 22.79 4.07 -10.79
CA GLU A 223 24.12 4.37 -10.27
C GLU A 223 24.05 5.63 -9.41
N LEU A 224 24.53 5.53 -8.17
CA LEU A 224 24.60 6.60 -7.18
C LEU A 224 26.07 6.99 -6.93
N PRO A 225 26.36 8.09 -6.23
CA PRO A 225 27.74 8.50 -5.96
C PRO A 225 28.53 7.48 -5.14
N ALA A 226 29.86 7.62 -5.20
CA ALA A 226 30.80 6.83 -4.40
C ALA A 226 30.60 5.29 -4.54
N GLY A 227 30.26 4.80 -5.73
CA GLY A 227 30.11 3.37 -6.00
C GLY A 227 28.87 2.73 -5.37
N TRP A 228 27.89 3.54 -4.93
CA TRP A 228 26.59 3.05 -4.51
C TRP A 228 25.67 2.78 -5.70
N TRP A 229 24.77 1.81 -5.55
CA TRP A 229 23.77 1.46 -6.54
C TRP A 229 22.42 1.26 -5.85
N LEU A 230 21.35 1.65 -6.54
CA LEU A 230 19.98 1.40 -6.12
C LEU A 230 19.27 0.52 -7.16
N TYR A 231 18.85 -0.66 -6.74
CA TYR A 231 18.04 -1.58 -7.54
C TYR A 231 16.62 -1.66 -6.96
N GLY A 232 15.61 -1.34 -7.77
CA GLY A 232 14.19 -1.50 -7.42
C GLY A 232 13.56 -2.66 -8.18
N LEU A 233 13.08 -3.69 -7.46
CA LEU A 233 12.61 -4.93 -8.05
C LEU A 233 11.08 -5.03 -8.01
N ASP A 234 10.48 -5.48 -9.12
CA ASP A 234 9.06 -5.81 -9.17
C ASP A 234 8.85 -7.30 -8.84
N GLY A 235 8.50 -7.56 -7.58
CA GLY A 235 8.32 -8.90 -7.03
C GLY A 235 6.93 -9.51 -7.17
N GLN A 236 5.95 -8.84 -7.80
CA GLN A 236 4.56 -9.30 -8.03
C GLN A 236 4.04 -10.34 -7.02
N SER A 237 3.73 -9.92 -5.79
CA SER A 237 3.15 -10.78 -4.73
C SER A 237 3.91 -12.11 -4.47
N GLY A 238 5.24 -12.13 -4.66
CA GLY A 238 6.08 -13.29 -4.40
C GLY A 238 6.24 -14.26 -5.59
N ALA A 239 5.87 -13.84 -6.81
CA ALA A 239 6.24 -14.57 -8.01
C ALA A 239 7.77 -14.55 -8.22
N TYR A 240 8.29 -15.52 -8.99
CA TYR A 240 9.67 -15.47 -9.45
C TYR A 240 9.88 -14.21 -10.31
N LEU A 241 11.11 -13.69 -10.29
CA LEU A 241 11.53 -12.65 -11.22
C LEU A 241 11.52 -13.23 -12.63
N ASP A 242 10.91 -12.50 -13.56
CA ASP A 242 10.80 -12.85 -14.97
C ASP A 242 12.13 -12.68 -15.71
N ASP A 243 12.32 -13.44 -16.79
CA ASP A 243 13.57 -13.43 -17.58
C ASP A 243 13.95 -12.03 -18.11
N PRO A 244 13.02 -11.19 -18.60
CA PRO A 244 13.34 -9.81 -18.99
C PRO A 244 13.89 -8.94 -17.86
N GLN A 245 13.35 -9.09 -16.65
CA GLN A 245 13.82 -8.36 -15.47
C GLN A 245 15.21 -8.85 -15.04
N LEU A 246 15.43 -10.17 -15.01
CA LEU A 246 16.74 -10.74 -14.71
C LEU A 246 17.81 -10.24 -15.70
N ARG A 247 17.55 -10.32 -17.01
CA ARG A 247 18.48 -9.82 -18.04
C ARG A 247 18.80 -8.34 -17.89
N TYR A 248 17.81 -7.51 -17.54
CA TYR A 248 18.04 -6.08 -17.30
C TYR A 248 19.03 -5.86 -16.14
N PHE A 249 18.87 -6.59 -15.04
CA PHE A 249 19.77 -6.46 -13.89
C PHE A 249 21.12 -7.14 -14.12
N GLU A 250 21.20 -8.21 -14.90
CA GLU A 250 22.47 -8.78 -15.36
C GLU A 250 23.26 -7.76 -16.20
N GLU A 251 22.59 -7.03 -17.10
CA GLU A 251 23.19 -5.91 -17.85
C GLU A 251 23.70 -4.82 -16.89
N ALA A 252 22.90 -4.41 -15.91
CA ALA A 252 23.32 -3.43 -14.91
C ALA A 252 24.50 -3.94 -14.06
N ALA A 253 24.48 -5.23 -13.69
CA ALA A 253 25.51 -5.87 -12.89
C ALA A 253 26.88 -5.92 -13.59
N THR A 254 26.94 -5.84 -14.92
CA THR A 254 28.22 -5.73 -15.65
C THR A 254 29.03 -4.47 -15.29
N ARG A 255 28.37 -3.45 -14.71
CA ARG A 255 29.00 -2.19 -14.26
C ARG A 255 29.36 -2.20 -12.77
N LEU A 256 28.99 -3.26 -12.04
CA LEU A 256 29.38 -3.41 -10.65
C LEU A 256 30.84 -3.85 -10.54
N THR A 257 31.50 -3.36 -9.50
CA THR A 257 32.84 -3.77 -9.09
C THR A 257 32.78 -4.43 -7.70
N PRO A 258 33.83 -5.14 -7.26
CA PRO A 258 33.90 -5.69 -5.90
C PRO A 258 33.75 -4.66 -4.77
N GLU A 259 34.05 -3.40 -5.04
CA GLU A 259 33.92 -2.27 -4.12
C GLU A 259 32.52 -1.65 -4.15
N SER A 260 31.67 -2.02 -5.11
CA SER A 260 30.33 -1.48 -5.27
C SER A 260 29.41 -1.90 -4.12
N ARG A 261 28.54 -0.98 -3.70
CA ARG A 261 27.61 -1.17 -2.59
C ARG A 261 26.18 -1.01 -3.10
N VAL A 262 25.33 -1.98 -2.81
CA VAL A 262 23.99 -2.06 -3.39
C VAL A 262 22.92 -1.90 -2.33
N ILE A 263 21.99 -0.98 -2.60
CA ILE A 263 20.69 -0.83 -1.94
C ILE A 263 19.66 -1.55 -2.80
N ILE A 264 18.88 -2.44 -2.19
CA ILE A 264 17.82 -3.19 -2.86
C ILE A 264 16.47 -2.75 -2.29
N ALA A 265 15.59 -2.24 -3.14
CA ALA A 265 14.22 -1.90 -2.79
C ALA A 265 13.25 -2.95 -3.34
N VAL A 266 12.45 -3.53 -2.45
CA VAL A 266 11.45 -4.56 -2.75
C VAL A 266 10.11 -4.17 -2.15
N PRO A 267 8.97 -4.56 -2.73
CA PRO A 267 7.67 -4.09 -2.28
C PRO A 267 7.28 -4.58 -0.89
N GLU A 268 7.80 -5.74 -0.47
CA GLU A 268 7.43 -6.36 0.80
C GLU A 268 8.64 -6.85 1.61
N PRO A 269 8.58 -6.86 2.96
CA PRO A 269 9.64 -7.32 3.83
C PRO A 269 9.64 -8.83 3.88
N SER A 270 10.06 -9.44 2.77
CA SER A 270 10.09 -10.89 2.60
C SER A 270 10.86 -11.58 3.72
N TRP A 271 11.87 -10.94 4.30
CA TRP A 271 12.64 -11.45 5.46
C TRP A 271 11.80 -11.60 6.74
N VAL A 272 10.80 -10.75 6.98
CA VAL A 272 9.85 -10.92 8.11
C VAL A 272 8.78 -11.94 7.75
N LYS A 273 8.22 -11.86 6.54
CA LYS A 273 7.19 -12.81 6.07
C LYS A 273 7.70 -14.25 6.04
N ALA A 274 9.00 -14.43 5.80
CA ALA A 274 9.62 -15.73 5.72
C ALA A 274 9.65 -16.53 7.04
N VAL A 275 9.43 -15.86 8.19
CA VAL A 275 9.27 -16.54 9.48
C VAL A 275 8.06 -17.48 9.50
N ASP A 276 6.95 -17.09 8.87
CA ASP A 276 5.75 -17.93 8.77
C ASP A 276 5.65 -18.64 7.41
N ARG A 277 6.24 -18.09 6.34
CA ARG A 277 6.26 -18.65 4.98
C ARG A 277 7.68 -18.69 4.41
N PRO A 278 8.48 -19.73 4.68
CA PRO A 278 9.91 -19.76 4.35
C PRO A 278 10.27 -19.39 2.91
N GLY A 279 9.44 -19.75 1.93
CA GLY A 279 9.67 -19.42 0.53
C GLY A 279 9.50 -17.94 0.14
N ALA A 280 9.00 -17.08 1.04
CA ALA A 280 8.78 -15.67 0.72
C ALA A 280 10.07 -14.90 0.37
N TYR A 281 11.22 -15.32 0.92
CA TYR A 281 12.51 -14.67 0.66
C TYR A 281 13.25 -15.24 -0.57
N ASP A 282 12.74 -16.32 -1.17
CA ASP A 282 13.47 -17.08 -2.20
C ASP A 282 13.81 -16.24 -3.44
N SER A 283 12.89 -15.39 -3.92
CA SER A 283 13.15 -14.51 -5.07
C SER A 283 14.24 -13.48 -4.79
N VAL A 284 14.27 -12.92 -3.58
CA VAL A 284 15.28 -11.93 -3.17
C VAL A 284 16.64 -12.61 -2.98
N ASP A 285 16.67 -13.79 -2.33
CA ASP A 285 17.89 -14.59 -2.20
C ASP A 285 18.46 -14.99 -3.57
N TYR A 286 17.60 -15.48 -4.46
CA TYR A 286 17.97 -15.84 -5.82
C TYR A 286 18.62 -14.67 -6.56
N PHE A 287 18.01 -13.49 -6.50
CA PHE A 287 18.53 -12.28 -7.13
C PHE A 287 19.91 -11.89 -6.58
N ILE A 288 20.05 -11.83 -5.25
CA ILE A 288 21.32 -11.48 -4.61
C ILE A 288 22.41 -12.48 -5.00
N ARG A 289 22.12 -13.79 -4.90
CA ARG A 289 23.10 -14.85 -5.13
C ARG A 289 23.49 -14.99 -6.60
N THR A 290 22.58 -14.71 -7.52
CA THR A 290 22.77 -15.01 -8.95
C THR A 290 23.18 -13.78 -9.75
N VAL A 291 22.75 -12.58 -9.35
CA VAL A 291 23.03 -11.34 -10.10
C VAL A 291 24.11 -10.50 -9.43
N VAL A 292 24.02 -10.28 -8.12
CA VAL A 292 24.92 -9.34 -7.42
C VAL A 292 26.18 -10.02 -6.91
N ALA A 293 26.05 -11.11 -6.13
CA ALA A 293 27.18 -11.78 -5.49
C ALA A 293 28.31 -12.21 -6.46
N PRO A 294 28.04 -12.68 -7.70
CA PRO A 294 29.10 -13.03 -8.65
C PRO A 294 30.02 -11.87 -9.06
N THR A 295 29.54 -10.62 -8.92
CA THR A 295 30.34 -9.42 -9.22
C THR A 295 31.31 -9.03 -8.10
N GLY A 296 31.19 -9.66 -6.92
CA GLY A 296 31.90 -9.27 -5.71
C GLY A 296 31.29 -8.08 -4.96
N ALA A 297 30.31 -7.38 -5.55
CA ALA A 297 29.64 -6.26 -4.92
C ALA A 297 28.88 -6.65 -3.65
N GLN A 298 28.75 -5.71 -2.72
CA GLN A 298 28.15 -5.95 -1.41
C GLN A 298 26.75 -5.34 -1.34
N VAL A 299 25.73 -6.17 -1.08
CA VAL A 299 24.40 -5.67 -0.74
C VAL A 299 24.40 -5.23 0.72
N LYS A 300 24.27 -3.93 0.97
CA LYS A 300 24.40 -3.33 2.32
C LYS A 300 23.06 -2.99 2.96
N LEU A 301 22.03 -2.77 2.16
CA LEU A 301 20.72 -2.32 2.64
C LEU A 301 19.59 -2.91 1.81
N LEU A 302 18.59 -3.51 2.47
CA LEU A 302 17.29 -3.82 1.87
C LEU A 302 16.23 -2.88 2.43
N LEU A 303 15.41 -2.31 1.55
CA LEU A 303 14.31 -1.43 1.86
C LEU A 303 12.98 -2.05 1.41
N SER A 304 11.93 -1.95 2.23
CA SER A 304 10.58 -2.34 1.83
C SER A 304 9.47 -1.51 2.49
N GLY A 305 8.26 -1.63 1.94
CA GLY A 305 6.99 -1.22 2.54
C GLY A 305 6.18 -2.40 3.08
N ASP A 306 4.90 -2.48 2.68
CA ASP A 306 3.86 -3.49 2.93
C ASP A 306 3.39 -3.60 4.39
N LEU A 307 4.33 -3.67 5.34
CA LEU A 307 3.99 -3.58 6.75
C LEU A 307 4.04 -2.12 7.17
N HIS A 308 2.87 -1.58 7.51
CA HIS A 308 2.64 -0.14 7.70
C HIS A 308 3.21 0.43 9.00
N HIS A 309 4.51 0.25 9.21
CA HIS A 309 5.29 0.72 10.33
C HIS A 309 6.76 0.90 9.92
N TYR A 310 7.57 1.36 10.88
CA TYR A 310 9.02 1.31 10.78
C TYR A 310 9.59 0.13 11.60
N ALA A 311 10.53 -0.61 11.02
CA ALA A 311 11.32 -1.64 11.73
C ALA A 311 12.68 -1.81 11.06
N ARG A 312 13.72 -2.04 11.89
CA ARG A 312 15.08 -2.34 11.42
C ARG A 312 15.60 -3.61 12.07
N TYR A 313 16.05 -4.53 11.22
CA TYR A 313 16.79 -5.71 11.61
C TYR A 313 18.25 -5.56 11.19
N SER A 314 19.16 -5.71 12.15
CA SER A 314 20.60 -5.61 11.92
C SER A 314 21.24 -6.99 12.01
N GLY A 315 22.22 -7.25 11.15
CA GLY A 315 22.93 -8.51 11.06
C GLY A 315 24.30 -8.36 10.42
N PRO A 316 25.06 -9.45 10.28
CA PRO A 316 26.48 -9.40 9.92
C PRO A 316 26.75 -8.93 8.48
N GLY A 317 25.80 -9.10 7.56
CA GLY A 317 26.01 -8.78 6.15
C GLY A 317 25.42 -7.46 5.68
N ARG A 318 24.27 -7.04 6.24
CA ARG A 318 23.47 -5.91 5.74
C ARG A 318 22.46 -5.44 6.77
N GLU A 319 21.83 -4.30 6.51
CA GLU A 319 20.63 -3.86 7.24
C GLU A 319 19.36 -4.22 6.45
N LEU A 320 18.31 -4.61 7.17
CA LEU A 320 16.99 -4.90 6.62
C LEU A 320 15.98 -3.92 7.22
N VAL A 321 15.43 -3.03 6.40
CA VAL A 321 14.58 -1.93 6.86
C VAL A 321 13.22 -1.99 6.21
N THR A 322 12.19 -2.06 7.05
CA THR A 322 10.79 -1.90 6.68
C THR A 322 10.35 -0.48 7.05
N CYS A 323 9.82 0.28 6.11
CA CYS A 323 9.32 1.64 6.34
C CYS A 323 8.05 1.91 5.52
N GLY A 324 6.95 1.26 5.89
CA GLY A 324 5.64 1.38 5.24
C GLY A 324 4.73 2.46 5.81
N GLY A 325 5.31 3.55 6.32
CA GLY A 325 4.57 4.58 7.06
C GLY A 325 4.05 5.73 6.20
N GLY A 326 3.91 5.57 4.87
CA GLY A 326 3.73 6.68 3.93
C GLY A 326 2.32 7.27 3.83
N GLY A 327 1.29 6.52 4.18
CA GLY A 327 -0.10 6.99 4.09
C GLY A 327 -1.17 5.98 4.49
N ALA A 328 -0.85 4.68 4.48
CA ALA A 328 -1.73 3.60 4.92
C ALA A 328 -2.01 3.60 6.42
N TYR A 329 -3.07 2.90 6.85
CA TYR A 329 -3.34 2.67 8.27
C TYR A 329 -2.15 1.97 8.96
N LEU A 330 -1.92 2.22 10.25
CA LEU A 330 -0.80 1.63 10.98
C LEU A 330 -0.90 0.09 11.06
N TYR A 331 0.22 -0.62 10.88
CA TYR A 331 0.37 -2.05 11.18
C TYR A 331 1.14 -2.25 12.51
N PRO A 332 0.82 -3.27 13.33
CA PRO A 332 1.44 -3.44 14.65
C PRO A 332 2.93 -3.75 14.61
N THR A 333 3.65 -3.26 15.63
CA THR A 333 5.08 -3.54 15.84
C THR A 333 5.34 -4.46 17.03
N HIS A 334 4.36 -4.64 17.93
CA HIS A 334 4.53 -5.40 19.18
C HIS A 334 4.56 -6.92 19.01
N LYS A 335 4.21 -7.43 17.82
CA LYS A 335 4.28 -8.86 17.44
C LYS A 335 5.41 -9.16 16.45
N LEU A 336 6.25 -8.17 16.12
CA LEU A 336 7.44 -8.41 15.30
C LEU A 336 8.38 -9.42 15.98
N PRO A 337 8.92 -10.40 15.23
CA PRO A 337 9.89 -11.35 15.76
C PRO A 337 11.14 -10.61 16.24
N ARG A 338 11.66 -10.99 17.42
CA ARG A 338 12.86 -10.33 17.96
C ARG A 338 14.14 -10.68 17.20
N ARG A 339 14.16 -11.88 16.62
CA ARG A 339 15.27 -12.41 15.83
C ARG A 339 14.69 -13.20 14.67
N ILE A 340 15.31 -13.05 13.51
CA ILE A 340 14.98 -13.77 12.27
C ILE A 340 16.24 -14.38 11.68
N GLU A 341 16.05 -15.32 10.76
CA GLU A 341 17.13 -15.95 10.00
C GLU A 341 16.89 -15.70 8.51
N VAL A 342 17.90 -15.15 7.83
CA VAL A 342 17.79 -14.70 6.44
C VAL A 342 18.98 -15.23 5.63
N PRO A 343 18.76 -16.09 4.62
CA PRO A 343 17.50 -16.78 4.31
C PRO A 343 17.05 -17.72 5.46
N PRO A 344 15.76 -18.11 5.53
CA PRO A 344 15.27 -19.10 6.50
C PRO A 344 15.92 -20.48 6.29
N ARG A 345 16.21 -21.21 7.38
CA ARG A 345 16.80 -22.55 7.31
C ARG A 345 15.90 -23.61 6.68
N ASP A 346 14.60 -23.39 6.75
CA ASP A 346 13.56 -24.32 6.31
C ASP A 346 13.00 -23.99 4.92
N THR A 347 13.68 -23.14 4.14
CA THR A 347 13.38 -22.98 2.71
C THR A 347 13.59 -24.30 1.96
N LEU A 348 12.73 -24.55 0.98
CA LEU A 348 12.83 -25.71 0.08
C LEU A 348 13.86 -25.49 -1.04
N MET A 349 14.42 -24.28 -1.17
CA MET A 349 15.46 -23.98 -2.15
C MET A 349 16.76 -24.74 -1.83
N ARG A 350 17.10 -25.71 -2.67
CA ARG A 350 18.33 -26.53 -2.54
C ARG A 350 19.64 -25.72 -2.60
N ARG A 351 19.62 -24.55 -3.25
CA ARG A 351 20.78 -23.66 -3.42
C ARG A 351 20.52 -22.31 -2.74
N ALA A 352 19.94 -22.30 -1.54
CA ALA A 352 19.80 -21.07 -0.77
C ALA A 352 21.17 -20.56 -0.28
N SER A 353 21.30 -19.25 -0.12
CA SER A 353 22.48 -18.67 0.55
C SER A 353 22.57 -19.14 2.01
N HIS A 354 23.77 -19.00 2.61
CA HIS A 354 23.97 -19.35 4.01
C HIS A 354 23.07 -18.50 4.92
N SER A 355 22.30 -19.16 5.77
CA SER A 355 21.40 -18.51 6.73
C SER A 355 22.18 -17.68 7.75
N GLN A 356 21.81 -16.42 7.92
CA GLN A 356 22.42 -15.52 8.90
C GLN A 356 21.38 -14.98 9.88
N PRO A 357 21.73 -14.80 11.17
CA PRO A 357 20.82 -14.22 12.14
C PRO A 357 20.77 -12.70 12.02
N TYR A 358 19.57 -12.15 12.19
CA TYR A 358 19.33 -10.71 12.30
C TYR A 358 18.45 -10.41 13.50
N ASP A 359 18.81 -9.37 14.27
CA ASP A 359 18.09 -8.96 15.47
C ASP A 359 17.30 -7.69 15.21
N LEU A 360 16.07 -7.62 15.74
CA LEU A 360 15.23 -6.43 15.70
C LEU A 360 15.81 -5.38 16.66
N VAL A 361 16.51 -4.40 16.11
CA VAL A 361 17.21 -3.36 16.88
C VAL A 361 16.37 -2.11 17.08
N ALA A 362 15.43 -1.83 16.17
CA ALA A 362 14.55 -0.67 16.27
C ALA A 362 13.19 -0.90 15.62
N ARG A 363 12.19 -0.15 16.08
CA ARG A 363 10.82 -0.14 15.54
C ARG A 363 10.07 1.11 15.96
N TYR A 364 9.16 1.56 15.11
CA TYR A 364 8.24 2.63 15.44
C TYR A 364 6.84 2.34 14.86
N PRO A 365 5.77 2.45 15.68
CA PRO A 365 5.75 2.77 17.12
C PRO A 365 6.45 1.78 18.02
N ASP A 366 6.78 2.20 19.25
CA ASP A 366 7.27 1.29 20.28
C ASP A 366 6.18 0.25 20.65
N PRO A 367 6.57 -0.90 21.25
CA PRO A 367 5.64 -1.98 21.56
C PRO A 367 4.50 -1.61 22.49
N ALA A 368 4.76 -0.77 23.49
CA ALA A 368 3.75 -0.41 24.47
C ALA A 368 2.69 0.48 23.81
N ARG A 369 3.13 1.45 23.00
CA ARG A 369 2.23 2.29 22.21
C ARG A 369 1.48 1.49 21.15
N SER A 370 2.13 0.56 20.46
CA SER A 370 1.45 -0.33 19.51
C SER A 370 0.36 -1.16 20.23
N ARG A 371 0.64 -1.80 21.37
CA ARG A 371 -0.39 -2.50 22.15
C ARG A 371 -1.53 -1.58 22.58
N ARG A 372 -1.22 -0.34 22.99
CA ARG A 372 -2.25 0.64 23.35
C ARG A 372 -3.16 1.00 22.18
N TYR A 373 -2.62 1.08 20.96
CA TYR A 373 -3.44 1.29 19.77
C TYR A 373 -4.42 0.14 19.52
N ALA A 374 -4.06 -1.11 19.82
CA ALA A 374 -4.96 -2.25 19.64
C ALA A 374 -6.31 -2.09 20.37
N TRP A 375 -6.31 -1.51 21.57
CA TRP A 375 -7.52 -1.28 22.37
C TRP A 375 -8.49 -0.24 21.76
N GLY A 376 -8.04 0.58 20.81
CA GLY A 376 -8.90 1.52 20.09
C GLY A 376 -10.00 0.84 19.27
N ILE A 377 -9.90 -0.47 19.04
CA ILE A 377 -10.85 -1.27 18.25
C ILE A 377 -12.30 -1.15 18.73
N PHE A 378 -12.54 -1.12 20.04
CA PHE A 378 -13.90 -1.08 20.61
C PHE A 378 -14.69 0.16 20.19
N GLY A 379 -14.02 1.31 20.10
CA GLY A 379 -14.65 2.54 19.60
C GLY A 379 -14.59 2.65 18.09
N ARG A 380 -13.44 2.34 17.49
CA ARG A 380 -13.19 2.63 16.06
C ARG A 380 -13.92 1.69 15.11
N LEU A 381 -14.06 0.40 15.45
CA LEU A 381 -14.73 -0.57 14.58
C LEU A 381 -16.16 -0.13 14.22
N PRO A 382 -17.08 0.09 15.19
CA PRO A 382 -18.47 0.47 14.86
C PRO A 382 -18.58 1.87 14.27
N LEU A 383 -17.75 2.83 14.70
CA LEU A 383 -17.83 4.22 14.22
C LEU A 383 -17.28 4.40 12.81
N ARG A 384 -16.22 3.69 12.44
CA ARG A 384 -15.60 3.80 11.11
C ARG A 384 -16.23 2.86 10.08
N ASN A 385 -16.82 1.76 10.53
CA ASN A 385 -17.42 0.75 9.65
C ASN A 385 -18.92 0.58 9.97
N PRO A 386 -19.75 1.64 9.84
CA PRO A 386 -21.16 1.56 10.18
C PRO A 386 -21.89 0.49 9.34
N GLY A 387 -21.50 0.31 8.07
CA GLY A 387 -22.05 -0.77 7.24
C GLY A 387 -21.77 -2.18 7.78
N PHE A 388 -20.63 -2.37 8.45
CA PHE A 388 -20.30 -3.64 9.11
C PHE A 388 -21.18 -3.86 10.35
N ALA A 389 -21.35 -2.82 11.18
CA ALA A 389 -22.25 -2.87 12.33
C ALA A 389 -23.71 -3.12 11.92
N THR A 390 -24.18 -2.49 10.84
CA THR A 390 -25.51 -2.72 10.27
C THR A 390 -25.67 -4.14 9.75
N LEU A 391 -24.67 -4.68 9.02
CA LEU A 391 -24.69 -6.07 8.56
C LEU A 391 -24.83 -7.04 9.75
N LEU A 392 -24.00 -6.86 10.79
CA LEU A 392 -24.07 -7.69 11.99
C LEU A 392 -25.44 -7.55 12.68
N GLY A 393 -25.99 -6.34 12.76
CA GLY A 393 -27.33 -6.10 13.30
C GLY A 393 -28.42 -6.85 12.55
N ILE A 394 -28.38 -6.85 11.21
CA ILE A 394 -29.32 -7.61 10.36
C ILE A 394 -29.18 -9.11 10.62
N LEU A 395 -27.95 -9.64 10.58
CA LEU A 395 -27.70 -11.07 10.80
C LEU A 395 -28.14 -11.51 12.20
N HIS A 396 -27.83 -10.72 13.24
CA HIS A 396 -28.27 -11.00 14.61
C HIS A 396 -29.77 -10.87 14.79
N THR A 397 -30.43 -9.95 14.10
CA THR A 397 -31.89 -9.83 14.13
C THR A 397 -32.55 -11.05 13.50
N MET A 398 -32.06 -11.51 12.34
CA MET A 398 -32.56 -12.73 11.69
C MET A 398 -32.32 -13.97 12.56
N LEU A 399 -31.12 -14.10 13.13
CA LEU A 399 -30.79 -15.22 14.01
C LEU A 399 -31.65 -15.20 15.29
N MET A 400 -31.87 -14.02 15.88
CA MET A 400 -32.75 -13.84 17.02
C MET A 400 -34.20 -14.24 16.69
N LEU A 401 -34.78 -13.71 15.61
CA LEU A 401 -36.16 -13.99 15.23
C LEU A 401 -36.40 -15.48 14.96
N THR A 402 -35.43 -16.14 14.32
CA THR A 402 -35.50 -17.59 14.05
C THR A 402 -35.35 -18.43 15.33
N MET A 403 -34.49 -18.05 16.26
CA MET A 403 -34.39 -18.68 17.58
C MET A 403 -35.66 -18.50 18.42
N ALA A 404 -36.16 -17.26 18.51
CA ALA A 404 -37.37 -16.92 19.24
C ALA A 404 -38.60 -17.65 18.67
N GLY A 405 -38.73 -17.69 17.34
CA GLY A 405 -39.80 -18.41 16.66
C GLY A 405 -39.80 -19.91 16.97
N VAL A 406 -38.64 -20.57 17.00
CA VAL A 406 -38.56 -22.00 17.38
C VAL A 406 -38.87 -22.24 18.86
N ALA A 407 -38.56 -21.27 19.73
CA ALA A 407 -38.76 -21.39 21.18
C ALA A 407 -40.22 -21.19 21.64
N LEU A 408 -41.11 -20.69 20.78
CA LEU A 408 -42.51 -20.46 21.13
C LEU A 408 -43.29 -21.81 21.20
N PRO A 409 -43.96 -22.11 22.32
CA PRO A 409 -44.54 -23.42 22.61
C PRO A 409 -45.83 -23.76 21.80
N SER A 410 -46.33 -22.88 20.94
CA SER A 410 -47.70 -22.97 20.38
C SER A 410 -47.77 -22.94 18.85
N ILE A 411 -46.68 -23.27 18.15
CA ILE A 411 -46.63 -23.21 16.68
C ILE A 411 -46.93 -24.58 16.07
N GLU A 412 -47.85 -24.63 15.10
CA GLU A 412 -48.14 -25.85 14.33
C GLU A 412 -46.87 -26.43 13.68
N PRO A 413 -46.74 -27.76 13.50
CA PRO A 413 -45.51 -28.38 12.98
C PRO A 413 -45.05 -27.84 11.61
N THR A 414 -45.97 -27.42 10.75
CA THR A 414 -45.72 -26.77 9.46
C THR A 414 -45.15 -25.36 9.63
N ALA A 415 -45.69 -24.58 10.57
CA ALA A 415 -45.19 -23.25 10.89
C ALA A 415 -43.86 -23.29 11.67
N GLN A 416 -43.58 -24.37 12.42
CA GLN A 416 -42.28 -24.58 13.07
C GLN A 416 -41.14 -24.74 12.04
N ARG A 417 -41.42 -25.34 10.88
CA ARG A 417 -40.46 -25.44 9.76
C ARG A 417 -40.09 -24.09 9.14
N LEU A 418 -40.97 -23.09 9.23
CA LEU A 418 -40.70 -21.73 8.76
C LEU A 418 -39.60 -21.04 9.57
N PHE A 419 -39.35 -21.48 10.80
CA PHE A 419 -38.28 -20.93 11.65
C PHE A 419 -37.07 -21.87 11.75
N SER A 420 -37.27 -23.19 11.77
CA SER A 420 -36.16 -24.14 11.94
C SER A 420 -35.23 -24.23 10.74
N ILE A 421 -35.74 -24.17 9.50
CA ILE A 421 -34.89 -24.18 8.29
C ILE A 421 -34.03 -22.91 8.21
N PRO A 422 -34.60 -21.69 8.33
CA PRO A 422 -33.79 -20.47 8.40
C PRO A 422 -32.86 -20.43 9.62
N LEU A 423 -33.26 -20.99 10.76
CA LEU A 423 -32.37 -21.10 11.93
C LEU A 423 -31.14 -21.92 11.60
N VAL A 424 -31.28 -23.13 11.06
CA VAL A 424 -30.14 -23.98 10.67
C VAL A 424 -29.26 -23.27 9.64
N ALA A 425 -29.85 -22.59 8.66
CA ALA A 425 -29.11 -21.79 7.69
C ALA A 425 -28.31 -20.67 8.38
N MET A 426 -28.93 -19.92 9.29
CA MET A 426 -28.28 -18.81 10.00
C MET A 426 -27.20 -19.29 10.98
N LEU A 427 -27.40 -20.43 11.66
CA LEU A 427 -26.38 -21.08 12.48
C LEU A 427 -25.17 -21.45 11.60
N THR A 428 -25.42 -22.05 10.44
CA THR A 428 -24.38 -22.45 9.48
C THR A 428 -23.63 -21.24 8.94
N VAL A 429 -24.34 -20.20 8.51
CA VAL A 429 -23.75 -18.94 8.02
C VAL A 429 -22.91 -18.28 9.09
N THR A 430 -23.39 -18.25 10.35
CA THR A 430 -22.64 -17.64 11.47
C THR A 430 -21.37 -18.41 11.77
N MET A 431 -21.44 -19.75 11.87
CA MET A 431 -20.27 -20.59 12.16
C MET A 431 -19.26 -20.59 11.00
N LEU A 432 -19.74 -20.71 9.75
CA LEU A 432 -18.88 -20.67 8.57
C LEU A 432 -18.26 -19.28 8.40
N GLY A 433 -19.05 -18.22 8.60
CA GLY A 433 -18.57 -16.84 8.56
C GLY A 433 -17.46 -16.59 9.59
N ALA A 434 -17.65 -17.03 10.83
CA ALA A 434 -16.62 -16.92 11.87
C ALA A 434 -15.36 -17.75 11.56
N ALA A 435 -15.53 -18.97 11.02
CA ALA A 435 -14.41 -19.83 10.62
C ALA A 435 -13.60 -19.24 9.45
N VAL A 436 -14.28 -18.74 8.42
CA VAL A 436 -13.65 -18.09 7.26
C VAL A 436 -12.99 -16.77 7.65
N PHE A 437 -13.61 -15.99 8.54
CA PHE A 437 -13.02 -14.76 9.06
C PHE A 437 -11.75 -15.04 9.87
N ALA A 438 -11.76 -16.10 10.70
CA ALA A 438 -10.61 -16.53 11.47
C ALA A 438 -9.49 -17.16 10.62
N LYS A 439 -9.84 -17.76 9.48
CA LYS A 439 -8.91 -18.41 8.55
C LYS A 439 -9.22 -17.97 7.11
N PRO A 440 -8.82 -16.75 6.71
CA PRO A 440 -8.95 -16.34 5.33
C PRO A 440 -8.13 -17.29 4.43
N PRO A 441 -8.53 -17.51 3.15
CA PRO A 441 -7.85 -18.43 2.24
C PRO A 441 -6.34 -18.15 2.05
N SER A 442 -5.89 -16.92 2.32
CA SER A 442 -4.50 -16.48 2.29
C SER A 442 -3.67 -16.87 3.54
N ALA A 443 -4.31 -17.38 4.59
CA ALA A 443 -3.66 -17.84 5.83
C ALA A 443 -3.03 -19.24 5.65
N GLY A 444 -1.97 -19.33 4.83
CA GLY A 444 -1.06 -20.48 4.78
C GLY A 444 -0.04 -20.47 5.92
N GLY A 445 0.47 -21.63 6.34
CA GLY A 445 1.58 -21.75 7.30
C GLY A 445 1.37 -22.79 8.42
N LYS A 446 2.40 -23.02 9.24
CA LYS A 446 2.50 -24.15 10.20
C LYS A 446 1.47 -24.17 11.35
N ARG A 447 0.65 -23.11 11.52
CA ARG A 447 -0.14 -22.87 12.74
C ARG A 447 -1.65 -22.95 12.49
N HIS A 448 -2.15 -24.03 11.89
CA HIS A 448 -3.55 -24.16 11.47
C HIS A 448 -4.56 -24.34 12.62
N VAL A 449 -4.20 -24.99 13.73
CA VAL A 449 -5.14 -25.34 14.80
C VAL A 449 -5.70 -24.10 15.54
N ARG A 450 -4.85 -23.12 15.83
CA ARG A 450 -5.29 -21.89 16.54
C ARG A 450 -6.36 -21.11 15.77
N HIS A 451 -6.29 -21.08 14.44
CA HIS A 451 -7.28 -20.37 13.61
C HIS A 451 -8.66 -21.03 13.73
N TRP A 452 -8.71 -22.37 13.74
CA TRP A 452 -9.96 -23.11 13.94
C TRP A 452 -10.53 -22.93 15.35
N LEU A 453 -9.71 -23.03 16.39
CA LEU A 453 -10.17 -22.82 17.77
C LEU A 453 -10.73 -21.42 17.97
N LEU A 454 -10.04 -20.40 17.45
CA LEU A 454 -10.48 -19.00 17.51
C LEU A 454 -11.74 -18.77 16.67
N GLY A 455 -11.83 -19.33 15.46
CA GLY A 455 -13.03 -19.21 14.62
C GLY A 455 -14.26 -19.90 15.21
N ILE A 456 -14.11 -21.12 15.75
CA ILE A 456 -15.20 -21.85 16.39
C ILE A 456 -15.66 -21.12 17.66
N SER A 457 -14.73 -20.71 18.53
CA SER A 457 -15.08 -19.95 19.74
C SER A 457 -15.74 -18.62 19.42
N HIS A 458 -15.31 -17.92 18.37
CA HIS A 458 -15.95 -16.70 17.89
C HIS A 458 -17.38 -16.94 17.39
N GLY A 459 -17.58 -17.98 16.59
CA GLY A 459 -18.91 -18.40 16.12
C GLY A 459 -19.83 -18.75 17.28
N LEU A 460 -19.37 -19.59 18.21
CA LEU A 460 -20.13 -19.95 19.43
C LEU A 460 -20.46 -18.73 20.29
N ALA A 461 -19.55 -17.75 20.41
CA ALA A 461 -19.83 -16.52 21.13
C ALA A 461 -20.92 -15.68 20.45
N HIS A 462 -20.95 -15.63 19.11
CA HIS A 462 -22.05 -15.00 18.38
C HIS A 462 -23.38 -15.75 18.56
N LEU A 463 -23.36 -17.09 18.58
CA LEU A 463 -24.55 -17.88 18.87
C LEU A 463 -25.06 -17.64 20.30
N GLY A 464 -24.16 -17.57 21.28
CA GLY A 464 -24.50 -17.23 22.66
C GLY A 464 -25.10 -15.82 22.78
N LEU A 465 -24.52 -14.83 22.09
CA LEU A 465 -25.06 -13.47 22.04
C LEU A 465 -26.47 -13.45 21.42
N ALA A 466 -26.69 -14.17 20.33
CA ALA A 466 -28.00 -14.26 19.68
C ALA A 466 -29.03 -15.00 20.55
N ALA A 467 -28.63 -16.07 21.25
CA ALA A 467 -29.50 -16.78 22.19
C ALA A 467 -29.90 -15.89 23.38
N ALA A 468 -28.96 -15.12 23.94
CA ALA A 468 -29.26 -14.13 24.97
C ALA A 468 -30.19 -13.02 24.44
N GLY A 469 -29.98 -12.59 23.19
CA GLY A 469 -30.84 -11.64 22.50
C GLY A 469 -32.27 -12.17 22.29
N ALA A 470 -32.42 -13.43 21.87
CA ALA A 470 -33.72 -14.10 21.72
C ALA A 470 -34.43 -14.27 23.05
N TRP A 471 -33.71 -14.69 24.10
CA TRP A 471 -34.26 -14.75 25.45
C TRP A 471 -34.77 -13.38 25.90
N THR A 472 -33.97 -12.32 25.73
CA THR A 472 -34.35 -10.94 26.09
C THR A 472 -35.56 -10.47 25.28
N TRP A 473 -35.59 -10.75 23.97
CA TRP A 473 -36.70 -10.40 23.09
C TRP A 473 -38.02 -11.01 23.55
N LEU A 474 -38.00 -12.27 23.99
CA LEU A 474 -39.18 -12.98 24.51
C LEU A 474 -39.65 -12.46 25.89
N GLN A 475 -38.82 -11.71 26.63
CA GLN A 475 -39.24 -11.03 27.87
C GLN A 475 -39.90 -9.67 27.62
N LEU A 476 -39.84 -9.13 26.40
CA LEU A 476 -40.37 -7.82 26.06
C LEU A 476 -41.77 -7.93 25.43
N PRO A 477 -42.68 -6.95 25.60
CA PRO A 477 -44.04 -7.01 25.06
C PRO A 477 -44.12 -6.75 23.54
N PHE A 478 -43.00 -6.90 22.83
CA PHE A 478 -42.90 -6.60 21.40
C PHE A 478 -43.14 -7.82 20.53
N TRP A 479 -42.94 -9.03 21.05
CA TRP A 479 -42.97 -10.25 20.23
C TRP A 479 -44.39 -10.75 19.94
N ASP A 480 -45.35 -10.46 20.81
CA ASP A 480 -46.78 -10.80 20.69
C ASP A 480 -47.64 -9.63 20.18
N ALA A 481 -47.02 -8.49 19.91
CA ALA A 481 -47.68 -7.30 19.38
C ALA A 481 -48.26 -7.54 17.97
N GLN A 482 -49.26 -6.74 17.60
CA GLN A 482 -49.91 -6.86 16.29
C GLN A 482 -48.91 -6.58 15.15
N TRP A 483 -48.96 -7.38 14.09
CA TRP A 483 -48.17 -7.12 12.89
C TRP A 483 -48.49 -5.71 12.32
N PRO A 484 -47.48 -4.89 11.93
CA PRO A 484 -46.05 -5.20 11.79
C PRO A 484 -45.17 -4.77 12.99
N GLN A 485 -45.75 -4.48 14.15
CA GLN A 485 -45.02 -3.91 15.30
C GLN A 485 -43.82 -4.75 15.76
N PRO A 486 -43.88 -6.11 15.84
CA PRO A 486 -42.71 -6.91 16.19
C PRO A 486 -41.55 -6.74 15.21
N ALA A 487 -41.83 -6.67 13.91
CA ALA A 487 -40.80 -6.48 12.88
C ALA A 487 -40.18 -5.08 12.96
N VAL A 488 -40.99 -4.05 13.20
CA VAL A 488 -40.51 -2.67 13.38
C VAL A 488 -39.65 -2.55 14.64
N ALA A 489 -40.11 -3.12 15.77
CA ALA A 489 -39.35 -3.12 17.01
C ALA A 489 -38.03 -3.92 16.88
N ALA A 490 -38.04 -5.03 16.13
CA ALA A 490 -36.84 -5.80 15.85
C ALA A 490 -35.85 -5.00 14.97
N ALA A 491 -36.33 -4.33 13.92
CA ALA A 491 -35.49 -3.59 13.00
C ALA A 491 -34.94 -2.28 13.57
N VAL A 492 -35.76 -1.52 14.32
CA VAL A 492 -35.42 -0.17 14.80
C VAL A 492 -34.88 -0.19 16.23
N GLY A 493 -35.35 -1.11 17.08
CA GLY A 493 -34.92 -1.25 18.47
C GLY A 493 -33.79 -2.27 18.62
N TYR A 494 -34.09 -3.55 18.37
CA TYR A 494 -33.13 -4.64 18.60
C TYR A 494 -31.93 -4.56 17.65
N GLY A 495 -32.16 -4.35 16.35
CA GLY A 495 -31.14 -4.41 15.31
C GLY A 495 -29.93 -3.50 15.55
N PRO A 496 -30.10 -2.20 15.84
CA PRO A 496 -28.98 -1.31 16.14
C PRO A 496 -28.21 -1.69 17.40
N VAL A 497 -28.92 -2.11 18.47
CA VAL A 497 -28.30 -2.53 19.73
C VAL A 497 -27.52 -3.84 19.54
N ALA A 498 -28.11 -4.81 18.86
CA ALA A 498 -27.48 -6.07 18.52
C ALA A 498 -26.28 -5.87 17.57
N GLY A 499 -26.38 -4.95 16.61
CA GLY A 499 -25.28 -4.60 15.72
C GLY A 499 -24.09 -4.00 16.46
N LEU A 500 -24.35 -3.11 17.44
CA LEU A 500 -23.31 -2.57 18.32
C LEU A 500 -22.70 -3.67 19.19
N ALA A 501 -23.52 -4.48 19.88
CA ALA A 501 -23.05 -5.56 20.75
C ALA A 501 -22.23 -6.60 19.96
N ALA A 502 -22.68 -7.00 18.78
CA ALA A 502 -21.97 -7.91 17.89
C ALA A 502 -20.66 -7.29 17.38
N SER A 503 -20.62 -5.99 17.10
CA SER A 503 -19.39 -5.28 16.74
C SER A 503 -18.38 -5.28 17.90
N LEU A 504 -18.83 -5.05 19.13
CA LEU A 504 -17.99 -5.13 20.32
C LEU A 504 -17.46 -6.56 20.57
N LEU A 505 -18.27 -7.57 20.25
CA LEU A 505 -17.85 -8.97 20.30
C LEU A 505 -16.75 -9.26 19.25
N VAL A 506 -16.89 -8.76 18.02
CA VAL A 506 -15.84 -8.85 16.98
C VAL A 506 -14.59 -8.09 17.42
N ALA A 507 -14.73 -6.91 18.04
CA ALA A 507 -13.62 -6.14 18.56
C ALA A 507 -12.84 -6.91 19.65
N LEU A 508 -13.54 -7.54 20.59
CA LEU A 508 -12.96 -8.41 21.60
C LEU A 508 -12.25 -9.62 20.96
N TYR A 509 -12.90 -10.26 20.00
CA TYR A 509 -12.32 -11.38 19.25
C TYR A 509 -11.01 -10.98 18.58
N LEU A 510 -10.98 -9.88 17.82
CA LEU A 510 -9.80 -9.41 17.11
C LEU A 510 -8.65 -9.09 18.07
N LEU A 511 -8.95 -8.52 19.25
CA LEU A 511 -7.94 -8.24 20.27
C LEU A 511 -7.33 -9.54 20.83
N VAL A 512 -8.16 -10.53 21.15
CA VAL A 512 -7.71 -11.85 21.66
C VAL A 512 -6.96 -12.61 20.57
N ALA A 513 -7.54 -12.74 19.37
CA ALA A 513 -6.94 -13.43 18.24
C ALA A 513 -5.58 -12.81 17.85
N GLY A 514 -5.48 -11.47 17.89
CA GLY A 514 -4.25 -10.74 17.62
C GLY A 514 -3.10 -11.12 18.56
N GLU A 515 -3.39 -11.42 19.83
CA GLU A 515 -2.36 -11.92 20.77
C GLU A 515 -1.85 -13.31 20.38
N PHE A 516 -2.64 -14.11 19.67
CA PHE A 516 -2.20 -15.38 19.09
C PHE A 516 -1.64 -15.24 17.67
N GLY A 517 -1.48 -14.02 17.15
CA GLY A 517 -1.02 -13.77 15.78
C GLY A 517 -2.03 -14.19 14.72
N VAL A 518 -3.32 -14.15 15.05
CA VAL A 518 -4.45 -14.42 14.14
C VAL A 518 -5.24 -13.14 13.97
N ASN A 519 -5.64 -12.82 12.74
CA ASN A 519 -6.35 -11.59 12.39
C ASN A 519 -5.73 -10.27 12.90
N LEU A 520 -4.41 -10.27 13.07
CA LEU A 520 -3.69 -9.10 13.56
C LEU A 520 -3.76 -7.93 12.57
N ASN A 521 -3.81 -8.24 11.27
CA ASN A 521 -4.05 -7.26 10.21
C ASN A 521 -5.44 -6.64 10.33
N GLU A 522 -6.48 -7.48 10.42
CA GLU A 522 -7.88 -7.02 10.51
C GLU A 522 -8.12 -6.17 11.76
N LEU A 523 -7.46 -6.47 12.89
CA LEU A 523 -7.51 -5.67 14.11
C LEU A 523 -7.06 -4.21 13.87
N TYR A 524 -6.08 -3.97 13.01
CA TYR A 524 -5.57 -2.63 12.74
C TYR A 524 -6.24 -1.99 11.52
N ALA A 525 -6.56 -2.77 10.49
CA ALA A 525 -7.32 -2.34 9.32
C ALA A 525 -8.72 -1.82 9.74
N ALA A 526 -9.40 -2.53 10.65
CA ALA A 526 -10.67 -2.12 11.23
C ALA A 526 -10.62 -0.74 11.90
N GLN A 527 -9.46 -0.39 12.45
CA GLN A 527 -9.27 0.88 13.15
C GLN A 527 -8.87 2.02 12.22
N GLY A 528 -8.28 1.74 11.06
CA GLY A 528 -7.85 2.75 10.09
C GLY A 528 -6.97 3.83 10.73
N ILE A 529 -5.94 3.44 11.48
CA ILE A 529 -5.10 4.37 12.26
C ILE A 529 -4.19 5.19 11.32
N GLU A 530 -4.56 6.42 11.04
CA GLU A 530 -3.78 7.31 10.15
C GLU A 530 -2.59 8.00 10.83
N ASP A 531 -2.52 8.04 12.15
CA ASP A 531 -1.34 8.59 12.85
C ASP A 531 -0.16 7.61 12.83
N ALA A 532 0.95 8.00 13.44
CA ALA A 532 2.18 7.20 13.51
C ALA A 532 2.75 6.83 12.12
N LYS A 533 3.06 7.85 11.33
CA LYS A 533 3.63 7.73 9.98
C LYS A 533 5.15 7.79 10.03
N SER A 534 5.80 7.27 8.99
CA SER A 534 7.26 7.24 8.90
C SER A 534 7.75 7.23 7.46
N PHE A 535 8.94 7.77 7.26
CA PHE A 535 9.70 7.71 6.00
C PHE A 535 11.19 7.75 6.36
N LEU A 536 12.07 7.51 5.38
CA LEU A 536 13.52 7.60 5.58
C LEU A 536 14.07 8.75 4.76
N ARG A 537 15.09 9.39 5.31
CA ARG A 537 15.97 10.30 4.58
C ARG A 537 17.38 9.74 4.65
N LEU A 538 18.03 9.55 3.51
CA LEU A 538 19.33 8.91 3.35
C LEU A 538 20.30 9.93 2.77
N HIS A 539 21.53 9.93 3.27
CA HIS A 539 22.61 10.78 2.78
C HIS A 539 23.81 9.93 2.42
N ILE A 540 24.18 9.93 1.14
CA ILE A 540 25.43 9.34 0.65
C ILE A 540 26.43 10.48 0.57
N ALA A 541 27.38 10.48 1.48
CA ALA A 541 28.49 11.41 1.47
C ALA A 541 29.51 11.04 0.38
N SER A 542 30.31 12.01 -0.04
CA SER A 542 31.39 11.86 -1.03
C SER A 542 32.46 10.83 -0.65
N ASP A 543 32.65 10.54 0.64
CA ASP A 543 33.52 9.45 1.13
C ASP A 543 32.88 8.05 0.99
N GLY A 544 31.62 8.00 0.56
CA GLY A 544 30.83 6.80 0.40
C GLY A 544 30.13 6.32 1.67
N THR A 545 30.17 7.07 2.77
CA THR A 545 29.36 6.77 3.95
C THR A 545 27.89 7.04 3.64
N LEU A 546 27.05 6.03 3.81
CA LEU A 546 25.59 6.16 3.73
C LEU A 546 25.04 6.34 5.15
N THR A 547 24.45 7.49 5.45
CA THR A 547 23.74 7.76 6.72
C THR A 547 22.24 7.70 6.49
N CYS A 548 21.55 6.87 7.26
CA CYS A 548 20.09 6.73 7.23
C CYS A 548 19.48 7.44 8.44
N TYR A 549 18.52 8.34 8.18
CA TYR A 549 17.72 9.06 9.17
C TYR A 549 16.27 8.53 9.14
N PRO A 550 15.87 7.69 10.10
CA PRO A 550 14.50 7.21 10.21
C PRO A 550 13.61 8.28 10.82
N LEU A 551 12.62 8.77 10.08
CA LEU A 551 11.79 9.90 10.48
C LEU A 551 10.39 9.43 10.90
N ALA A 552 9.96 9.83 12.09
CA ALA A 552 8.67 9.51 12.68
C ALA A 552 7.77 10.74 12.77
N VAL A 553 6.51 10.55 12.40
CA VAL A 553 5.45 11.56 12.46
C VAL A 553 4.36 11.02 13.38
N ASP A 554 4.30 11.53 14.61
CA ASP A 554 3.40 11.02 15.65
C ASP A 554 1.93 11.31 15.37
N ARG A 555 1.65 12.47 14.76
CA ARG A 555 0.31 12.92 14.39
C ARG A 555 0.33 13.56 13.01
N ILE A 556 -0.62 13.15 12.17
CA ILE A 556 -0.80 13.74 10.84
C ILE A 556 -1.63 15.03 10.91
N CYS A 557 -1.54 15.84 9.86
CA CYS A 557 -2.38 17.02 9.68
C CYS A 557 -3.70 16.63 9.01
N ARG A 558 -4.81 17.08 9.61
CA ARG A 558 -6.18 16.80 9.14
C ARG A 558 -6.93 18.04 8.66
N ARG A 559 -6.35 19.23 8.85
CA ARG A 559 -6.95 20.50 8.43
C ARG A 559 -5.93 21.30 7.64
N TRP A 560 -6.30 21.61 6.42
CA TRP A 560 -5.41 22.14 5.38
C TRP A 560 -5.94 23.48 4.91
N ARG A 561 -5.05 24.47 4.84
CA ARG A 561 -5.35 25.82 4.39
C ARG A 561 -4.76 26.02 2.98
N PRO A 562 -5.56 26.42 1.99
CA PRO A 562 -5.03 26.81 0.68
C PRO A 562 -4.07 28.00 0.78
N GLU A 563 -2.99 27.97 0.01
CA GLU A 563 -1.95 29.01 -0.04
C GLU A 563 -1.87 29.59 -1.47
N PRO A 564 -2.85 30.42 -1.91
CA PRO A 564 -2.97 30.86 -3.30
C PRO A 564 -1.89 31.87 -3.73
N ASP A 565 -1.29 32.58 -2.78
CA ASP A 565 -0.31 33.64 -3.03
C ASP A 565 1.14 33.17 -2.76
N ALA A 566 1.33 31.89 -2.43
CA ALA A 566 2.66 31.32 -2.19
C ALA A 566 3.44 31.08 -3.51
N PRO A 567 4.79 30.98 -3.44
CA PRO A 567 5.63 30.74 -4.62
C PRO A 567 5.21 29.52 -5.44
N PRO A 568 5.51 29.45 -6.75
CA PRO A 568 5.05 28.39 -7.63
C PRO A 568 5.45 26.96 -7.21
N ASP A 569 6.62 26.82 -6.61
CA ASP A 569 7.19 25.56 -6.10
C ASP A 569 6.73 25.21 -4.66
N ALA A 570 6.06 26.14 -3.96
CA ALA A 570 5.49 25.89 -2.65
C ALA A 570 4.23 25.03 -2.74
N ALA A 571 4.02 24.16 -1.74
CA ALA A 571 2.81 23.34 -1.60
C ALA A 571 1.53 24.18 -1.74
N TRP A 572 0.52 23.66 -2.42
CA TRP A 572 -0.78 24.31 -2.57
C TRP A 572 -1.52 24.47 -1.23
N LEU A 573 -1.31 23.52 -0.31
CA LEU A 573 -2.00 23.50 0.97
C LEU A 573 -0.98 23.49 2.13
N GLY A 574 -1.10 24.47 3.02
CA GLY A 574 -0.38 24.54 4.28
C GLY A 574 -1.12 23.81 5.40
N PRO A 575 -0.41 23.17 6.35
CA PRO A 575 -1.06 22.56 7.49
C PRO A 575 -1.51 23.65 8.49
N GLU A 576 -2.76 23.60 8.96
CA GLU A 576 -3.21 24.53 10.01
C GLU A 576 -2.54 24.28 11.36
N GLN A 577 -2.02 23.07 11.56
CA GLN A 577 -1.28 22.66 12.74
C GLN A 577 0.12 22.22 12.32
N PRO A 578 1.20 22.72 12.94
CA PRO A 578 2.55 22.32 12.58
C PRO A 578 2.74 20.80 12.63
N LEU A 579 3.23 20.23 11.54
CA LEU A 579 3.65 18.83 11.48
C LEU A 579 4.99 18.69 12.18
N ARG A 580 5.04 17.89 13.25
CA ARG A 580 6.27 17.61 14.00
C ARG A 580 6.89 16.30 13.50
N VAL A 581 8.16 16.36 13.18
CA VAL A 581 8.99 15.21 12.83
C VAL A 581 10.05 15.04 13.90
N ARG A 582 10.35 13.80 14.24
CA ARG A 582 11.46 13.43 15.13
C ARG A 582 12.11 12.16 14.59
N LEU A 583 13.27 11.80 15.12
CA LEU A 583 13.88 10.52 14.80
C LEU A 583 13.06 9.36 15.39
N ALA A 584 12.86 8.31 14.60
CA ALA A 584 12.27 7.05 15.05
C ALA A 584 13.29 6.22 15.86
N GLU A 585 14.56 6.34 15.51
CA GLU A 585 15.75 5.87 16.21
C GLU A 585 16.95 6.75 15.83
N PRO A 586 18.08 6.71 16.57
CA PRO A 586 19.30 7.42 16.17
C PRO A 586 19.73 7.07 14.73
N PRO A 587 20.33 8.02 13.98
CA PRO A 587 20.81 7.73 12.63
C PRO A 587 21.83 6.59 12.66
N PHE A 588 21.81 5.74 11.62
CA PHE A 588 22.77 4.65 11.47
C PHE A 588 23.52 4.77 10.15
N THR A 589 24.77 4.33 10.15
CA THR A 589 25.69 4.52 9.03
C THR A 589 26.13 3.20 8.42
N LEU A 590 26.24 3.15 7.10
CA LEU A 590 26.75 2.03 6.32
C LEU A 590 27.96 2.48 5.52
N ARG A 591 28.98 1.63 5.48
CA ARG A 591 30.22 1.83 4.72
C ARG A 591 30.48 0.66 3.80
#